data_AF-A0A089L9U6-F1
#
_entry.id   AF-A0A089L9U6-F1
#
_cell.length_a   1.000
_cell.length_b   1.000
_cell.length_c   1.000
_cell.angle_alpha   90.00
_cell.angle_beta   90.00
_cell.angle_gamma   90.00
#
_symmetry.space_group_name_H-M   'P 1'
#
loop_
_entity.id
_entity.type
_entity.pdbx_description
1 polymer ?
#
loop_
_entity_poly.entity_id
_entity_poly.type
_entity_poly.pdbx_seq_one_letter_code
_entity_poly.pdbx_strand_id
1 'polypeptide(L)'
;MGRWKIGSFTAAIGCIVLGGIVVLAQYDVITYEALGYIWPALLILFGLEMLLRLFIKSDAKSRVSGWAIVLIIVLVAASGAQTVLAGGSLSSILGNTTLVPVSGTLEVQQEIKNVKIELPDGKVKIEGVQGNTLEYEGKLELPGNTDSEAASALERKWKVTTEGDTIVMELEGDSGWLSNIQFGINVKAPYLNVSIPQNLAIEVETSDGSIEAAGLTAGIDVDTSNGTMDIHDITGGVEAHTSNGTVTVQNVQGEVELVSSNGAITLGNIDGALSAKSSNGKITVNSAVTGDWELKSSNGKIVVGLPAVTDATINADTSNGSLKGNVTWDGDDSNGTAVLGSGTHEVTLSTSNGSVTVDTAQ
;
A
#
# COMPACT_ATOMS: atom_id res chain seq x y z
N MET A 1 20.45 -37.78 18.78
CA MET A 1 21.17 -36.73 18.05
C MET A 1 20.44 -35.40 18.25
N GLY A 2 21.13 -34.34 18.67
CA GLY A 2 20.51 -33.06 18.98
C GLY A 2 19.78 -32.45 17.78
N ARG A 3 18.71 -31.67 18.03
CA ARG A 3 17.98 -30.92 17.00
C ARG A 3 18.76 -29.64 16.67
N TRP A 4 19.66 -29.70 15.69
CA TRP A 4 20.41 -28.51 15.23
C TRP A 4 19.48 -27.61 14.41
N LYS A 5 19.48 -26.30 14.73
CA LYS A 5 18.70 -25.29 14.01
C LYS A 5 19.33 -25.01 12.64
N ILE A 6 18.52 -24.66 11.64
CA ILE A 6 19.00 -24.39 10.27
C ILE A 6 19.93 -23.17 10.29
N GLY A 7 21.09 -23.29 9.64
CA GLY A 7 22.08 -22.22 9.49
C GLY A 7 23.16 -22.16 10.58
N SER A 8 23.06 -22.96 11.66
CA SER A 8 24.10 -22.95 12.71
C SER A 8 25.44 -23.53 12.22
N PHE A 9 25.42 -24.44 11.25
CA PHE A 9 26.63 -25.02 10.68
C PHE A 9 27.29 -24.07 9.67
N THR A 10 26.52 -23.51 8.73
CA THR A 10 27.00 -22.46 7.83
C THR A 10 27.53 -21.25 8.59
N ALA A 11 26.86 -20.83 9.68
CA ALA A 11 27.34 -19.75 10.54
C ALA A 11 28.71 -20.06 11.18
N ALA A 12 28.90 -21.27 11.70
CA ALA A 12 30.16 -21.67 12.32
C ALA A 12 31.31 -21.72 11.29
N ILE A 13 31.06 -22.29 10.11
CA ILE A 13 32.04 -22.29 9.00
C ILE A 13 32.35 -20.87 8.56
N GLY A 14 31.33 -20.03 8.40
CA GLY A 14 31.49 -18.63 8.05
C GLY A 14 32.39 -17.88 9.03
N CYS A 15 32.19 -18.06 10.34
CA CYS A 15 33.05 -17.47 11.36
C CYS A 15 34.50 -17.95 11.30
N ILE A 16 34.74 -19.24 11.06
CA ILE A 16 36.10 -19.80 10.96
C ILE A 16 36.84 -19.25 9.72
N VAL A 17 36.16 -19.23 8.57
CA VAL A 17 36.73 -18.72 7.31
C VAL A 17 37.01 -17.22 7.42
N LEU A 18 36.06 -16.46 7.96
CA LEU A 18 36.22 -15.01 8.18
C LEU A 18 37.39 -14.72 9.13
N GLY A 19 37.46 -15.42 10.27
CA GLY A 19 38.55 -15.27 11.23
C GLY A 19 39.92 -15.62 10.64
N GLY A 20 40.01 -16.70 9.86
CA GLY A 20 41.25 -17.08 9.17
C GLY A 20 41.73 -16.02 8.18
N ILE A 21 40.82 -15.43 7.41
CA ILE A 21 41.17 -14.40 6.43
C ILE A 21 41.58 -13.10 7.11
N VAL A 22 40.92 -12.69 8.20
CA VAL A 22 41.34 -11.51 8.99
C VAL A 22 42.76 -11.70 9.54
N VAL A 23 43.08 -12.89 10.04
CA VAL A 23 44.45 -13.21 10.50
C VAL A 23 45.44 -13.15 9.34
N LEU A 24 45.14 -13.75 8.19
CA LEU A 24 46.03 -13.73 7.03
C LEU A 24 46.22 -12.33 6.44
N ALA A 25 45.19 -11.49 6.48
CA ALA A 25 45.26 -10.09 6.07
C ALA A 25 46.15 -9.26 7.02
N GLN A 26 46.17 -9.58 8.32
CA GLN A 26 47.04 -8.91 9.29
C GLN A 26 48.55 -9.17 9.04
N TYR A 27 48.89 -10.26 8.36
CA TYR A 27 50.26 -10.61 7.98
C TYR A 27 50.60 -10.26 6.52
N ASP A 28 49.80 -9.42 5.86
CA ASP A 28 49.95 -9.02 4.44
C ASP A 28 49.99 -10.19 3.44
N VAL A 29 49.45 -11.36 3.82
CA VAL A 29 49.41 -12.54 2.94
C VAL A 29 48.29 -12.41 1.91
N ILE A 30 47.19 -11.73 2.27
CA ILE A 30 45.99 -11.55 1.44
C ILE A 30 45.46 -10.11 1.61
N THR A 31 44.98 -9.49 0.53
CA THR A 31 44.37 -8.16 0.58
C THR A 31 42.96 -8.20 1.18
N TYR A 32 42.53 -7.09 1.79
CA TYR A 32 41.18 -6.96 2.34
C TYR A 32 40.07 -7.04 1.28
N GLU A 33 40.40 -6.91 0.00
CA GLU A 33 39.47 -7.14 -1.13
C GLU A 33 38.97 -8.59 -1.20
N ALA A 34 39.77 -9.56 -0.72
CA ALA A 34 39.36 -10.96 -0.69
C ALA A 34 38.14 -11.21 0.21
N LEU A 35 37.90 -10.35 1.21
CA LEU A 35 36.71 -10.42 2.08
C LEU A 35 35.41 -10.16 1.31
N GLY A 36 35.46 -9.35 0.24
CA GLY A 36 34.31 -9.05 -0.60
C GLY A 36 33.76 -10.26 -1.36
N TYR A 37 34.58 -11.28 -1.61
CA TYR A 37 34.18 -12.49 -2.34
C TYR A 37 33.62 -13.62 -1.44
N ILE A 38 33.65 -13.45 -0.12
CA ILE A 38 33.24 -14.50 0.83
C ILE A 38 31.72 -14.56 0.98
N TRP A 39 31.04 -13.42 0.99
CA TRP A 39 29.61 -13.38 1.29
C TRP A 39 28.72 -14.05 0.22
N PRO A 40 29.01 -13.98 -1.10
CA PRO A 40 28.26 -14.73 -2.09
C PRO A 40 28.46 -16.23 -1.91
N ALA A 41 29.69 -16.66 -1.59
CA ALA A 41 29.99 -18.06 -1.30
C ALA A 41 29.25 -18.57 -0.05
N LEU A 42 29.09 -17.73 0.98
CA LEU A 42 28.32 -18.07 2.18
C LEU A 42 26.81 -18.12 1.94
N LEU A 43 26.26 -17.25 1.09
CA LEU A 43 24.85 -17.34 0.65
C LEU A 43 24.60 -18.60 -0.18
N ILE A 44 25.51 -18.95 -1.08
CA ILE A 44 25.45 -20.19 -1.85
C ILE A 44 25.54 -21.41 -0.91
N LEU A 45 26.47 -21.39 0.06
CA LEU A 45 26.58 -22.44 1.09
C LEU A 45 25.30 -22.56 1.94
N PHE A 46 24.68 -21.44 2.31
CA PHE A 46 23.43 -21.43 3.06
C PHE A 46 22.27 -21.99 2.23
N GLY A 47 22.15 -21.59 0.95
CA GLY A 47 21.18 -22.14 0.01
C GLY A 47 21.38 -23.63 -0.24
N LEU A 48 22.63 -24.08 -0.41
CA LEU A 48 22.99 -25.49 -0.52
C LEU A 48 22.65 -26.28 0.75
N GLU A 49 22.87 -25.73 1.95
CA GLU A 49 22.46 -26.37 3.22
C GLU A 49 20.93 -26.54 3.27
N MET A 50 20.18 -25.56 2.78
CA MET A 50 18.72 -25.60 2.70
C MET A 50 18.23 -26.68 1.70
N LEU A 51 18.84 -26.76 0.52
CA LEU A 51 18.53 -27.77 -0.51
C LEU A 51 18.89 -29.20 -0.06
N LEU A 52 20.04 -29.38 0.61
CA LEU A 52 20.47 -30.68 1.14
C LEU A 52 19.48 -31.26 2.16
N ARG A 53 18.87 -30.39 2.98
CA ARG A 53 17.85 -30.81 3.95
C ARG A 53 16.47 -31.04 3.32
N LEU A 54 16.17 -30.45 2.17
CA LEU A 54 14.96 -30.80 1.40
C LEU A 54 15.07 -32.19 0.76
N PHE A 55 16.27 -32.60 0.36
CA PHE A 55 16.53 -33.94 -0.19
C PHE A 55 16.56 -35.05 0.89
N ILE A 56 16.90 -34.72 2.13
CA ILE A 56 16.89 -35.66 3.26
C ILE A 56 15.53 -35.53 3.97
N LYS A 57 14.56 -36.38 3.58
CA LYS A 57 13.21 -36.48 4.17
C LYS A 57 13.23 -36.26 5.70
N SER A 58 12.71 -35.13 6.17
CA SER A 58 12.35 -34.96 7.58
C SER A 58 11.13 -34.05 7.71
N ASP A 59 10.03 -34.57 8.27
CA ASP A 59 8.77 -33.88 8.57
C ASP A 59 8.87 -32.83 9.70
N ALA A 60 10.01 -32.13 9.81
CA ALA A 60 10.23 -31.15 10.88
C ALA A 60 10.02 -29.72 10.38
N LYS A 61 9.05 -29.00 10.98
CA LYS A 61 8.84 -27.55 10.80
C LYS A 61 10.17 -26.79 10.86
N SER A 62 10.59 -26.22 9.74
CA SER A 62 11.83 -25.46 9.60
C SER A 62 11.77 -24.18 10.43
N ARG A 63 12.56 -24.11 11.51
CA ARG A 63 12.80 -22.88 12.26
C ARG A 63 14.21 -22.38 11.94
N VAL A 64 14.28 -21.22 11.27
CA VAL A 64 15.54 -20.53 10.96
C VAL A 64 16.15 -20.01 12.27
N SER A 65 17.46 -20.18 12.46
CA SER A 65 18.15 -19.64 13.63
C SER A 65 18.25 -18.11 13.53
N GLY A 66 17.83 -17.37 14.55
CA GLY A 66 17.96 -15.91 14.60
C GLY A 66 19.40 -15.42 14.43
N TRP A 67 20.39 -16.24 14.82
CA TRP A 67 21.80 -15.95 14.59
C TRP A 67 22.21 -15.95 13.11
N ALA A 68 21.54 -16.71 12.24
CA ALA A 68 21.81 -16.67 10.80
C ALA A 68 21.34 -15.35 10.19
N ILE A 69 20.21 -14.80 10.65
CA ILE A 69 19.70 -13.49 10.24
C ILE A 69 20.66 -12.37 10.68
N VAL A 70 21.13 -12.43 11.93
CA VAL A 70 22.12 -11.47 12.45
C VAL A 70 23.42 -11.54 11.64
N LEU A 71 23.89 -12.74 11.27
CA LEU A 71 25.10 -12.92 10.47
C LEU A 71 24.94 -12.37 9.05
N ILE A 72 23.77 -12.56 8.43
CA ILE A 72 23.44 -11.96 7.12
C ILE A 72 23.43 -10.43 7.23
N ILE A 73 22.77 -9.87 8.23
CA ILE A 73 22.73 -8.41 8.45
C ILE A 73 24.13 -7.83 8.67
N VAL A 74 24.97 -8.49 9.49
CA VAL A 74 26.35 -8.05 9.77
C VAL A 74 27.22 -8.16 8.52
N LEU A 75 27.05 -9.19 7.68
CA LEU A 75 27.79 -9.34 6.44
C LEU A 75 27.36 -8.33 5.37
N VAL A 76 26.06 -8.05 5.26
CA VAL A 76 25.53 -6.97 4.41
C VAL A 76 26.08 -5.62 4.89
N ALA A 77 26.12 -5.39 6.21
CA ALA A 77 26.70 -4.18 6.79
C ALA A 77 28.23 -4.09 6.57
N ALA A 78 28.97 -5.18 6.66
CA ALA A 78 30.41 -5.21 6.43
C ALA A 78 30.78 -5.04 4.94
N SER A 79 29.98 -5.58 4.03
CA SER A 79 30.12 -5.36 2.58
C SER A 79 29.71 -3.95 2.15
N GLY A 80 28.63 -3.42 2.75
CA GLY A 80 28.27 -2.00 2.66
C GLY A 80 29.38 -1.11 3.21
N ALA A 81 30.04 -1.50 4.30
CA ALA A 81 31.19 -0.78 4.84
C ALA A 81 32.41 -0.82 3.91
N GLN A 82 32.72 -1.94 3.26
CA GLN A 82 33.87 -2.02 2.34
C GLN A 82 33.66 -1.19 1.06
N THR A 83 32.44 -1.17 0.51
CA THR A 83 32.10 -0.29 -0.61
C THR A 83 32.23 1.18 -0.20
N VAL A 84 31.66 1.55 0.96
CA VAL A 84 31.75 2.90 1.55
C VAL A 84 33.19 3.34 1.87
N LEU A 85 34.03 2.43 2.36
CA LEU A 85 35.43 2.71 2.74
C LEU A 85 36.38 2.80 1.54
N ALA A 86 36.07 2.16 0.41
CA ALA A 86 36.80 2.31 -0.85
C ALA A 86 36.39 3.58 -1.65
N GLY A 87 35.62 4.49 -1.02
CA GLY A 87 35.09 5.70 -1.66
C GLY A 87 33.80 5.48 -2.47
N GLY A 88 33.23 4.28 -2.46
CA GLY A 88 31.95 3.97 -3.13
C GLY A 88 30.76 4.11 -2.18
N SER A 89 29.86 5.05 -2.41
CA SER A 89 28.62 5.14 -1.63
C SER A 89 27.71 3.94 -1.90
N LEU A 90 26.92 3.49 -0.92
CA LEU A 90 25.85 2.50 -1.12
C LEU A 90 24.86 2.94 -2.23
N SER A 91 24.74 4.27 -2.44
CA SER A 91 23.95 4.88 -3.50
C SER A 91 24.48 4.64 -4.92
N SER A 92 25.74 4.26 -5.13
CA SER A 92 26.26 3.93 -6.47
C SER A 92 25.83 2.53 -6.95
N ILE A 93 25.40 1.67 -6.03
CA ILE A 93 24.88 0.32 -6.31
C ILE A 93 23.36 0.33 -6.38
N LEU A 94 22.70 1.21 -5.60
CA LEU A 94 21.24 1.33 -5.52
C LEU A 94 20.64 2.37 -6.48
N GLY A 95 21.48 3.10 -7.22
CA GLY A 95 21.06 4.23 -8.04
C GLY A 95 20.78 5.47 -7.17
N ASN A 96 21.17 6.65 -7.67
CA ASN A 96 20.78 7.90 -7.05
C ASN A 96 19.52 8.43 -7.75
N THR A 97 18.54 8.86 -6.96
CA THR A 97 17.34 9.50 -7.47
C THR A 97 17.33 10.98 -7.10
N THR A 98 16.69 11.78 -7.93
CA THR A 98 16.51 13.22 -7.71
C THR A 98 15.05 13.58 -7.95
N LEU A 99 14.51 14.46 -7.13
CA LEU A 99 13.18 15.03 -7.33
C LEU A 99 13.24 16.11 -8.41
N VAL A 100 12.54 15.90 -9.51
CA VAL A 100 12.50 16.83 -10.64
C VAL A 100 11.13 17.50 -10.68
N PRO A 101 11.05 18.84 -10.74
CA PRO A 101 9.77 19.52 -10.88
C PRO A 101 9.13 19.18 -12.22
N VAL A 102 7.81 18.96 -12.20
CA VAL A 102 6.99 18.77 -13.39
C VAL A 102 5.79 19.69 -13.30
N SER A 103 5.39 20.28 -14.41
CA SER A 103 4.12 21.00 -14.50
C SER A 103 3.60 21.03 -15.93
N GLY A 104 2.31 21.28 -16.07
CA GLY A 104 1.68 21.44 -17.37
C GLY A 104 0.24 21.92 -17.27
N THR A 105 -0.26 22.41 -18.40
CA THR A 105 -1.63 22.88 -18.57
C THR A 105 -2.15 22.35 -19.90
N LEU A 106 -3.34 21.75 -19.87
CA LEU A 106 -3.99 21.13 -21.02
C LEU A 106 -5.42 21.63 -21.12
N GLU A 107 -5.83 22.06 -22.31
CA GLU A 107 -7.24 22.31 -22.62
C GLU A 107 -7.91 20.97 -22.96
N VAL A 108 -8.83 20.53 -22.12
CA VAL A 108 -9.57 19.28 -22.27
C VAL A 108 -10.60 19.44 -23.38
N GLN A 109 -10.49 18.58 -24.39
CA GLN A 109 -11.41 18.53 -25.53
C GLN A 109 -12.73 17.86 -25.11
N GLN A 110 -13.83 18.20 -25.77
CA GLN A 110 -15.17 17.69 -25.44
C GLN A 110 -15.32 16.16 -25.54
N GLU A 111 -14.40 15.52 -26.25
CA GLU A 111 -14.37 14.07 -26.47
C GLU A 111 -13.87 13.31 -25.25
N ILE A 112 -13.08 13.98 -24.40
CA ILE A 112 -12.44 13.38 -23.22
C ILE A 112 -13.44 13.24 -22.09
N LYS A 113 -13.44 12.08 -21.47
CA LYS A 113 -14.30 11.73 -20.33
C LYS A 113 -13.51 11.25 -19.13
N ASN A 114 -12.30 10.74 -19.36
CA ASN A 114 -11.51 10.10 -18.31
C ASN A 114 -10.10 10.70 -18.22
N VAL A 115 -9.53 10.66 -17.02
CA VAL A 115 -8.12 10.94 -16.78
C VAL A 115 -7.55 9.78 -15.98
N LYS A 116 -6.52 9.13 -16.53
CA LYS A 116 -5.78 8.08 -15.85
C LYS A 116 -4.43 8.62 -15.39
N ILE A 117 -4.09 8.39 -14.12
CA ILE A 117 -2.82 8.79 -13.50
C ILE A 117 -2.13 7.52 -13.00
N GLU A 118 -0.97 7.22 -13.58
CA GLU A 118 -0.13 6.08 -13.18
C GLU A 118 1.21 6.59 -12.65
N LEU A 119 1.46 6.40 -11.36
CA LEU A 119 2.73 6.72 -10.72
C LEU A 119 3.27 5.50 -9.98
N PRO A 120 4.57 5.22 -10.02
CA PRO A 120 5.13 4.16 -9.19
C PRO A 120 4.96 4.51 -7.71
N ASP A 121 5.37 5.73 -7.33
CA ASP A 121 5.35 6.21 -5.96
C ASP A 121 5.02 7.70 -5.88
N GLY A 122 4.47 8.13 -4.75
CA GLY A 122 4.29 9.53 -4.40
C GLY A 122 2.86 9.91 -4.02
N LYS A 123 2.74 11.07 -3.37
CA LYS A 123 1.43 11.62 -3.01
C LYS A 123 0.72 12.14 -4.26
N VAL A 124 -0.50 11.68 -4.51
CA VAL A 124 -1.35 12.24 -5.56
C VAL A 124 -2.46 13.06 -4.91
N LYS A 125 -2.62 14.32 -5.32
CA LYS A 125 -3.72 15.17 -4.90
C LYS A 125 -4.53 15.59 -6.11
N ILE A 126 -5.83 15.32 -6.10
CA ILE A 126 -6.75 15.64 -7.19
C ILE A 126 -7.81 16.60 -6.66
N GLU A 127 -7.98 17.73 -7.35
CA GLU A 127 -9.03 18.70 -7.07
C GLU A 127 -9.88 18.91 -8.32
N GLY A 128 -11.17 18.64 -8.19
CA GLY A 128 -12.16 18.97 -9.21
C GLY A 128 -12.39 20.47 -9.29
N VAL A 129 -12.24 21.04 -10.49
CA VAL A 129 -12.43 22.46 -10.77
C VAL A 129 -13.49 22.68 -11.85
N GLN A 130 -14.05 23.89 -11.87
CA GLN A 130 -14.94 24.32 -12.96
C GLN A 130 -14.12 24.73 -14.18
N GLY A 131 -14.66 24.47 -15.37
CA GLY A 131 -14.01 24.79 -16.64
C GLY A 131 -13.63 23.52 -17.39
N ASN A 132 -12.71 23.68 -18.34
CA ASN A 132 -12.24 22.62 -19.24
C ASN A 132 -10.72 22.53 -19.26
N THR A 133 -10.04 23.10 -18.27
CA THR A 133 -8.58 23.11 -18.20
C THR A 133 -8.14 22.09 -17.16
N LEU A 134 -7.19 21.23 -17.54
CA LEU A 134 -6.47 20.34 -16.66
C LEU A 134 -5.10 20.96 -16.38
N GLU A 135 -4.79 21.17 -15.12
CA GLU A 135 -3.50 21.70 -14.66
C GLU A 135 -2.85 20.69 -13.73
N TYR A 136 -1.53 20.55 -13.81
CA TYR A 136 -0.79 19.73 -12.88
C TYR A 136 0.54 20.36 -12.52
N GLU A 137 0.95 20.14 -11.28
CA GLU A 137 2.28 20.49 -10.78
C GLU A 137 2.75 19.47 -9.75
N GLY A 138 4.05 19.19 -9.73
CA GLY A 138 4.58 18.17 -8.86
C GLY A 138 6.08 18.11 -8.83
N LYS A 139 6.58 17.14 -8.06
CA LYS A 139 7.98 16.72 -8.06
C LYS A 139 8.00 15.22 -8.15
N LEU A 140 8.52 14.70 -9.27
CA LEU A 140 8.61 13.27 -9.51
C LEU A 140 10.01 12.77 -9.20
N GLU A 141 10.10 11.56 -8.67
CA GLU A 141 11.36 10.92 -8.36
C GLU A 141 11.90 10.20 -9.60
N LEU A 142 13.09 10.60 -10.04
CA LEU A 142 13.71 10.09 -11.26
C LEU A 142 15.17 9.69 -11.03
N PRO A 143 15.66 8.68 -11.75
CA PRO A 143 17.07 8.30 -11.68
C PRO A 143 17.95 9.39 -12.26
N GLY A 144 19.02 9.73 -11.54
CA GLY A 144 20.01 10.71 -11.99
C GLY A 144 20.97 11.10 -10.87
N ASN A 145 22.27 11.15 -11.18
CA ASN A 145 23.28 11.60 -10.23
C ASN A 145 23.39 13.13 -10.18
N THR A 146 22.85 13.80 -11.21
CA THR A 146 22.81 15.26 -11.33
C THR A 146 21.42 15.72 -11.78
N ASP A 147 21.08 16.97 -11.48
CA ASP A 147 19.81 17.59 -11.89
C ASP A 147 19.61 17.52 -13.42
N SER A 148 20.70 17.64 -14.19
CA SER A 148 20.68 17.56 -15.66
C SER A 148 20.34 16.15 -16.18
N GLU A 149 20.87 15.11 -15.54
CA GLU A 149 20.57 13.71 -15.89
C GLU A 149 19.12 13.38 -15.54
N ALA A 150 18.66 13.82 -14.37
CA ALA A 150 17.29 13.59 -13.91
C ALA A 150 16.26 14.33 -14.78
N ALA A 151 16.55 15.56 -15.21
CA ALA A 151 15.72 16.30 -16.17
C ALA A 151 15.61 15.58 -17.52
N SER A 152 16.72 15.03 -18.02
CA SER A 152 16.72 14.21 -19.25
C SER A 152 15.99 12.87 -19.08
N ALA A 153 15.85 12.37 -17.84
CA ALA A 153 15.02 11.21 -17.53
C ALA A 153 13.54 11.57 -17.51
N LEU A 154 13.17 12.74 -16.98
CA LEU A 154 11.79 13.24 -16.99
C LEU A 154 11.22 13.28 -18.41
N GLU A 155 11.95 13.87 -19.36
CA GLU A 155 11.51 13.98 -20.76
C GLU A 155 11.26 12.63 -21.45
N ARG A 156 11.89 11.55 -20.96
CA ARG A 156 11.75 10.21 -21.52
C ARG A 156 10.69 9.37 -20.81
N LYS A 157 10.57 9.53 -19.50
CA LYS A 157 9.76 8.66 -18.62
C LYS A 157 8.40 9.24 -18.26
N TRP A 158 8.26 10.56 -18.16
CA TRP A 158 6.97 11.20 -17.90
C TRP A 158 6.25 11.48 -19.21
N LYS A 159 5.10 10.84 -19.39
CA LYS A 159 4.30 10.96 -20.61
C LYS A 159 2.90 11.44 -20.26
N VAL A 160 2.41 12.39 -21.04
CA VAL A 160 1.01 12.78 -21.03
C VAL A 160 0.47 12.59 -22.44
N THR A 161 -0.37 11.58 -22.63
CA THR A 161 -0.91 11.17 -23.92
C THR A 161 -2.43 11.20 -23.89
N THR A 162 -3.06 11.13 -25.07
CA THR A 162 -4.50 10.99 -25.21
C THR A 162 -4.78 9.72 -25.98
N GLU A 163 -5.52 8.81 -25.35
CA GLU A 163 -5.90 7.51 -25.89
C GLU A 163 -7.42 7.41 -25.93
N GLY A 164 -8.01 7.63 -27.10
CA GLY A 164 -9.47 7.67 -27.23
C GLY A 164 -10.08 8.84 -26.45
N ASP A 165 -10.94 8.54 -25.47
CA ASP A 165 -11.58 9.51 -24.57
C ASP A 165 -10.86 9.66 -23.21
N THR A 166 -9.63 9.15 -23.10
CA THR A 166 -8.85 9.16 -21.85
C THR A 166 -7.55 9.95 -22.03
N ILE A 167 -7.26 10.87 -21.10
CA ILE A 167 -5.92 11.44 -20.94
C ILE A 167 -5.14 10.53 -20.01
N VAL A 168 -3.97 10.05 -20.43
CA VAL A 168 -3.10 9.17 -19.63
C VAL A 168 -1.87 9.97 -19.20
N MET A 169 -1.65 10.05 -17.89
CA MET A 169 -0.51 10.69 -17.24
C MET A 169 0.32 9.62 -16.54
N GLU A 170 1.41 9.18 -17.17
CA GLU A 170 2.18 8.02 -16.74
C GLU A 170 3.65 8.38 -16.46
N LEU A 171 4.17 7.91 -15.32
CA LEU A 171 5.60 7.86 -15.05
C LEU A 171 6.12 6.42 -15.22
N GLU A 172 6.85 6.15 -16.30
CA GLU A 172 7.41 4.81 -16.55
C GLU A 172 8.40 4.38 -15.45
N GLY A 173 7.93 3.47 -14.59
CA GLY A 173 8.74 2.81 -13.56
C GLY A 173 9.76 1.82 -14.16
N ASP A 174 10.90 1.64 -13.52
CA ASP A 174 11.81 0.54 -13.88
C ASP A 174 11.28 -0.76 -13.27
N SER A 175 10.92 -1.73 -14.12
CA SER A 175 10.27 -3.01 -13.75
C SER A 175 11.21 -4.05 -13.11
N GLY A 176 12.28 -3.60 -12.46
CA GLY A 176 13.25 -4.49 -11.80
C GLY A 176 12.85 -4.80 -10.36
N TRP A 177 12.73 -6.07 -9.98
CA TRP A 177 12.44 -6.48 -8.58
C TRP A 177 13.39 -5.94 -7.48
N LEU A 178 14.51 -5.28 -7.85
CA LEU A 178 15.45 -4.62 -6.93
C LEU A 178 15.34 -3.09 -6.91
N SER A 179 14.58 -2.46 -7.82
CA SER A 179 14.47 -1.00 -7.91
C SER A 179 13.81 -0.37 -6.68
N ASN A 180 12.98 -1.15 -5.95
CA ASN A 180 12.24 -0.68 -4.78
C ASN A 180 13.00 -0.90 -3.46
N ILE A 181 14.23 -1.44 -3.50
CA ILE A 181 15.07 -1.60 -2.30
C ILE A 181 15.88 -0.32 -2.10
N GLN A 182 15.22 0.74 -1.65
CA GLN A 182 15.90 1.97 -1.24
C GLN A 182 16.34 1.88 0.23
N PHE A 183 17.64 1.76 0.47
CA PHE A 183 18.24 2.06 1.78
C PHE A 183 18.74 3.50 1.80
N GLY A 184 17.79 4.44 1.93
CA GLY A 184 18.07 5.86 2.07
C GLY A 184 17.01 6.54 2.93
N ILE A 185 17.44 7.35 3.90
CA ILE A 185 16.54 8.26 4.62
C ILE A 185 16.33 9.47 3.69
N ASN A 186 15.51 9.32 2.65
CA ASN A 186 15.18 10.44 1.78
C ASN A 186 13.96 11.16 2.37
N VAL A 187 14.16 12.41 2.79
CA VAL A 187 13.19 13.17 3.61
C VAL A 187 12.13 13.89 2.77
N LYS A 188 12.18 13.74 1.44
CA LYS A 188 11.25 14.38 0.50
C LYS A 188 10.67 13.31 -0.42
N ALA A 189 9.37 13.08 -0.31
CA ALA A 189 8.64 12.14 -1.16
C ALA A 189 8.19 12.83 -2.46
N PRO A 190 8.11 12.09 -3.58
CA PRO A 190 7.47 12.60 -4.78
C PRO A 190 6.00 12.95 -4.54
N TYR A 191 5.50 13.94 -5.28
CA TYR A 191 4.08 14.30 -5.26
C TYR A 191 3.63 14.85 -6.61
N LEU A 192 2.34 14.74 -6.87
CA LEU A 192 1.65 15.31 -8.02
C LEU A 192 0.32 15.89 -7.56
N ASN A 193 0.14 17.20 -7.76
CA ASN A 193 -1.13 17.88 -7.61
C ASN A 193 -1.75 18.04 -9.01
N VAL A 194 -3.03 17.70 -9.15
CA VAL A 194 -3.76 17.79 -10.41
C VAL A 194 -5.10 18.48 -10.16
N SER A 195 -5.33 19.59 -10.85
CA SER A 195 -6.62 20.25 -10.94
C SER A 195 -7.30 19.81 -12.23
N ILE A 196 -8.45 19.16 -12.13
CA ILE A 196 -9.12 18.48 -13.26
C ILE A 196 -10.55 18.99 -13.38
N PRO A 197 -11.11 19.16 -14.60
CA PRO A 197 -12.53 19.43 -14.75
C PRO A 197 -13.38 18.40 -13.99
N GLN A 198 -14.21 18.87 -13.08
CA GLN A 198 -14.96 18.01 -12.14
C GLN A 198 -15.86 16.96 -12.81
N ASN A 199 -16.19 17.11 -14.09
CA ASN A 199 -17.06 16.20 -14.85
C ASN A 199 -16.31 15.05 -15.55
N LEU A 200 -15.00 14.91 -15.33
CA LEU A 200 -14.22 13.77 -15.80
C LEU A 200 -14.13 12.69 -14.72
N ALA A 201 -14.22 11.43 -15.14
CA ALA A 201 -13.94 10.30 -14.26
C ALA A 201 -12.42 10.12 -14.13
N ILE A 202 -11.96 9.76 -12.94
CA ILE A 202 -10.53 9.68 -12.64
C ILE A 202 -10.17 8.24 -12.27
N GLU A 203 -9.07 7.74 -12.82
CA GLU A 203 -8.46 6.47 -12.46
C GLU A 203 -7.05 6.76 -11.95
N VAL A 204 -6.72 6.28 -10.75
CA VAL A 204 -5.42 6.51 -10.13
C VAL A 204 -4.79 5.19 -9.72
N GLU A 205 -3.63 4.88 -10.28
CA GLU A 205 -2.83 3.73 -9.89
C GLU A 205 -1.51 4.19 -9.24
N THR A 206 -1.22 3.70 -8.04
CA THR A 206 0.07 3.90 -7.39
C THR A 206 0.53 2.70 -6.57
N SER A 207 1.84 2.46 -6.46
CA SER A 207 2.33 1.42 -5.55
C SER A 207 2.37 1.94 -4.13
N ASP A 208 3.10 3.04 -3.90
CA ASP A 208 3.29 3.64 -2.59
C ASP A 208 2.98 5.13 -2.58
N GLY A 209 2.01 5.58 -1.78
CA GLY A 209 1.74 7.01 -1.62
C GLY A 209 0.34 7.32 -1.12
N SER A 210 0.17 8.51 -0.53
CA SER A 210 -1.15 8.97 -0.13
C SER A 210 -1.93 9.54 -1.31
N ILE A 211 -3.22 9.23 -1.40
CA ILE A 211 -4.12 9.77 -2.42
C ILE A 211 -5.13 10.67 -1.72
N GLU A 212 -5.22 11.91 -2.17
CA GLU A 212 -6.23 12.87 -1.74
C GLU A 212 -7.06 13.25 -2.96
N ALA A 213 -8.38 13.06 -2.95
CA ALA A 213 -9.23 13.40 -4.08
C ALA A 213 -10.50 14.11 -3.61
N ALA A 214 -10.82 15.23 -4.25
CA ALA A 214 -11.98 16.02 -3.87
C ALA A 214 -12.69 16.72 -5.03
N GLY A 215 -14.00 16.95 -4.88
CA GLY A 215 -14.77 17.83 -5.76
C GLY A 215 -15.09 17.26 -7.14
N LEU A 216 -15.19 15.93 -7.27
CA LEU A 216 -15.46 15.25 -8.53
C LEU A 216 -16.96 14.93 -8.67
N THR A 217 -17.48 15.02 -9.89
CA THR A 217 -18.91 14.77 -10.20
C THR A 217 -19.14 13.51 -11.00
N ALA A 218 -18.15 13.01 -11.76
CA ALA A 218 -18.28 11.77 -12.53
C ALA A 218 -17.95 10.52 -11.69
N GLY A 219 -17.04 10.64 -10.73
CA GLY A 219 -16.58 9.54 -9.88
C GLY A 219 -15.07 9.36 -9.93
N ILE A 220 -14.58 8.40 -9.16
CA ILE A 220 -13.16 8.06 -9.07
C ILE A 220 -12.96 6.57 -8.80
N ASP A 221 -11.94 6.01 -9.45
CA ASP A 221 -11.39 4.68 -9.22
C ASP A 221 -9.93 4.81 -8.75
N VAL A 222 -9.57 4.08 -7.69
CA VAL A 222 -8.28 4.21 -7.01
C VAL A 222 -7.70 2.86 -6.63
N ASP A 223 -6.52 2.56 -7.14
CA ASP A 223 -5.73 1.39 -6.79
C ASP A 223 -4.41 1.80 -6.12
N THR A 224 -4.20 1.34 -4.87
CA THR A 224 -2.90 1.49 -4.21
C THR A 224 -2.43 0.30 -3.40
N SER A 225 -1.15 -0.06 -3.47
CA SER A 225 -0.63 -1.10 -2.58
C SER A 225 -0.50 -0.59 -1.14
N ASN A 226 0.14 0.57 -0.94
CA ASN A 226 0.38 1.16 0.37
C ASN A 226 0.13 2.67 0.36
N GLY A 227 -0.57 3.16 1.37
CA GLY A 227 -0.72 4.60 1.59
C GLY A 227 -2.12 4.99 2.05
N THR A 228 -2.28 6.20 2.58
CA THR A 228 -3.59 6.66 3.05
C THR A 228 -4.40 7.21 1.88
N MET A 229 -5.67 6.85 1.79
CA MET A 229 -6.62 7.48 0.89
C MET A 229 -7.56 8.39 1.68
N ASP A 230 -7.74 9.61 1.20
CA ASP A 230 -8.73 10.57 1.69
C ASP A 230 -9.53 11.09 0.49
N ILE A 231 -10.76 10.60 0.34
CA ILE A 231 -11.64 10.89 -0.80
C ILE A 231 -12.87 11.61 -0.25
N HIS A 232 -13.16 12.82 -0.72
CA HIS A 232 -14.31 13.56 -0.22
C HIS A 232 -15.03 14.43 -1.25
N ASP A 233 -16.30 14.76 -0.99
CA ASP A 233 -17.11 15.65 -1.83
C ASP A 233 -17.24 15.15 -3.28
N ILE A 234 -17.78 13.94 -3.43
CA ILE A 234 -17.93 13.24 -4.72
C ILE A 234 -19.42 13.10 -5.06
N THR A 235 -19.84 13.46 -6.28
CA THR A 235 -21.24 13.30 -6.78
C THR A 235 -21.43 12.10 -7.73
N GLY A 236 -20.37 11.31 -7.92
CA GLY A 236 -20.37 10.05 -8.66
C GLY A 236 -19.97 8.86 -7.78
N GLY A 237 -19.71 7.72 -8.42
CA GLY A 237 -19.25 6.52 -7.72
C GLY A 237 -17.81 6.65 -7.21
N VAL A 238 -17.51 5.93 -6.12
CA VAL A 238 -16.15 5.78 -5.59
C VAL A 238 -15.81 4.31 -5.52
N GLU A 239 -14.82 3.89 -6.28
CA GLU A 239 -14.19 2.58 -6.16
C GLU A 239 -12.77 2.77 -5.61
N ALA A 240 -12.40 1.99 -4.58
CA ALA A 240 -11.04 2.08 -4.04
C ALA A 240 -10.52 0.76 -3.46
N HIS A 241 -9.31 0.39 -3.86
CA HIS A 241 -8.65 -0.85 -3.48
C HIS A 241 -7.30 -0.58 -2.83
N THR A 242 -7.04 -1.24 -1.69
CA THR A 242 -5.72 -1.17 -1.05
C THR A 242 -5.27 -2.42 -0.31
N SER A 243 -3.96 -2.64 -0.22
CA SER A 243 -3.41 -3.71 0.62
C SER A 243 -3.21 -3.25 2.07
N ASN A 244 -2.47 -2.17 2.31
CA ASN A 244 -2.09 -1.75 3.67
C ASN A 244 -2.53 -0.34 4.05
N GLY A 245 -3.22 0.36 3.16
CA GLY A 245 -3.64 1.74 3.32
C GLY A 245 -4.88 1.95 4.21
N THR A 246 -4.90 3.03 4.99
CA THR A 246 -6.13 3.50 5.64
C THR A 246 -6.96 4.26 4.62
N VAL A 247 -8.26 4.01 4.57
CA VAL A 247 -9.19 4.62 3.62
C VAL A 247 -10.20 5.47 4.38
N THR A 248 -10.29 6.75 4.04
CA THR A 248 -11.31 7.67 4.53
C THR A 248 -12.13 8.17 3.35
N VAL A 249 -13.44 8.00 3.41
CA VAL A 249 -14.38 8.46 2.37
C VAL A 249 -15.48 9.30 3.02
N GLN A 250 -15.70 10.52 2.55
CA GLN A 250 -16.67 11.45 3.12
C GLN A 250 -17.51 12.17 2.06
N ASN A 251 -18.79 12.45 2.36
CA ASN A 251 -19.66 13.28 1.52
C ASN A 251 -19.74 12.77 0.06
N VAL A 252 -20.20 11.53 -0.12
CA VAL A 252 -20.36 10.92 -1.44
C VAL A 252 -21.84 10.80 -1.78
N GLN A 253 -22.24 11.22 -2.98
CA GLN A 253 -23.56 10.99 -3.56
C GLN A 253 -23.37 10.01 -4.72
N GLY A 254 -23.60 8.72 -4.47
CA GLY A 254 -23.24 7.66 -5.40
C GLY A 254 -22.93 6.35 -4.69
N GLU A 255 -22.71 5.30 -5.49
CA GLU A 255 -22.27 4.00 -4.98
C GLU A 255 -20.81 4.05 -4.51
N VAL A 256 -20.53 3.39 -3.40
CA VAL A 256 -19.17 3.30 -2.83
C VAL A 256 -18.78 1.84 -2.66
N GLU A 257 -17.69 1.43 -3.32
CA GLU A 257 -17.07 0.12 -3.17
C GLU A 257 -15.62 0.26 -2.68
N LEU A 258 -15.34 -0.28 -1.49
CA LEU A 258 -14.01 -0.23 -0.87
C LEU A 258 -13.51 -1.61 -0.51
N VAL A 259 -12.29 -1.93 -0.91
CA VAL A 259 -11.63 -3.20 -0.56
C VAL A 259 -10.27 -2.90 0.07
N SER A 260 -10.04 -3.41 1.28
CA SER A 260 -8.75 -3.29 1.96
C SER A 260 -8.27 -4.64 2.51
N SER A 261 -6.98 -4.97 2.43
CA SER A 261 -6.47 -6.14 3.14
C SER A 261 -6.27 -5.86 4.64
N ASN A 262 -5.54 -4.80 4.98
CA ASN A 262 -5.07 -4.58 6.35
C ASN A 262 -5.48 -3.25 6.98
N GLY A 263 -5.78 -2.23 6.18
CA GLY A 263 -6.03 -0.89 6.69
C GLY A 263 -7.46 -0.67 7.17
N ALA A 264 -7.62 0.30 8.06
CA ALA A 264 -8.93 0.70 8.55
C ALA A 264 -9.71 1.46 7.46
N ILE A 265 -11.03 1.27 7.44
CA ILE A 265 -11.94 1.97 6.55
C ILE A 265 -12.84 2.85 7.40
N THR A 266 -12.90 4.14 7.07
CA THR A 266 -13.78 5.13 7.72
C THR A 266 -14.65 5.79 6.65
N LEU A 267 -15.96 5.65 6.79
CA LEU A 267 -16.94 6.23 5.88
C LEU A 267 -17.86 7.21 6.62
N GLY A 268 -18.22 8.31 5.98
CA GLY A 268 -19.19 9.26 6.52
C GLY A 268 -19.99 9.98 5.46
N ASN A 269 -21.26 10.27 5.74
CA ASN A 269 -22.16 11.00 4.81
C ASN A 269 -22.16 10.42 3.38
N ILE A 270 -22.45 9.12 3.28
CA ILE A 270 -22.63 8.41 2.02
C ILE A 270 -24.12 8.37 1.69
N ASP A 271 -24.48 8.93 0.54
CA ASP A 271 -25.82 8.93 -0.03
C ASP A 271 -25.85 7.98 -1.24
N GLY A 272 -26.13 6.70 -0.97
CA GLY A 272 -26.11 5.63 -1.96
C GLY A 272 -25.87 4.24 -1.36
N ALA A 273 -25.68 3.25 -2.24
CA ALA A 273 -25.28 1.91 -1.86
C ALA A 273 -23.82 1.89 -1.38
N LEU A 274 -23.50 0.98 -0.45
CA LEU A 274 -22.17 0.90 0.17
C LEU A 274 -21.71 -0.54 0.31
N SER A 275 -20.58 -0.89 -0.32
CA SER A 275 -19.85 -2.14 -0.13
C SER A 275 -18.48 -1.82 0.47
N ALA A 276 -18.18 -2.32 1.67
CA ALA A 276 -16.86 -2.15 2.29
C ALA A 276 -16.35 -3.48 2.85
N LYS A 277 -15.19 -3.92 2.36
CA LYS A 277 -14.59 -5.22 2.67
C LYS A 277 -13.19 -5.05 3.23
N SER A 278 -12.92 -5.69 4.36
CA SER A 278 -11.57 -5.75 4.94
C SER A 278 -11.17 -7.15 5.38
N SER A 279 -9.89 -7.52 5.29
CA SER A 279 -9.42 -8.76 5.95
C SER A 279 -9.11 -8.53 7.42
N ASN A 280 -8.38 -7.45 7.76
CA ASN A 280 -7.91 -7.20 9.13
C ASN A 280 -8.34 -5.84 9.71
N GLY A 281 -8.78 -4.93 8.85
CA GLY A 281 -9.11 -3.56 9.23
C GLY A 281 -10.46 -3.43 9.92
N LYS A 282 -10.52 -2.47 10.86
CA LYS A 282 -11.78 -1.98 11.41
C LYS A 282 -12.54 -1.22 10.32
N ILE A 283 -13.84 -1.47 10.20
CA ILE A 283 -14.74 -0.67 9.36
C ILE A 283 -15.57 0.23 10.30
N THR A 284 -15.54 1.53 10.06
CA THR A 284 -16.36 2.52 10.79
C THR A 284 -17.21 3.28 9.79
N VAL A 285 -18.52 3.28 9.96
CA VAL A 285 -19.47 4.02 9.10
C VAL A 285 -20.28 4.95 9.97
N ASN A 286 -20.34 6.23 9.64
CA ASN A 286 -21.24 7.20 10.26
C ASN A 286 -22.05 7.90 9.15
N SER A 287 -23.18 7.31 8.76
CA SER A 287 -24.01 7.83 7.66
C SER A 287 -25.49 7.50 7.85
N ALA A 288 -26.35 8.27 7.20
CA ALA A 288 -27.74 7.86 6.97
C ALA A 288 -27.76 6.70 5.96
N VAL A 289 -28.71 5.78 6.13
CA VAL A 289 -28.91 4.69 5.17
C VAL A 289 -29.88 5.17 4.10
N THR A 290 -29.38 5.40 2.89
CA THR A 290 -30.18 5.79 1.71
C THR A 290 -30.08 4.79 0.56
N GLY A 291 -29.35 3.70 0.77
CA GLY A 291 -29.18 2.56 -0.13
C GLY A 291 -28.76 1.32 0.65
N ASP A 292 -28.68 0.18 -0.03
CA ASP A 292 -28.32 -1.10 0.61
C ASP A 292 -26.82 -1.17 0.92
N TRP A 293 -26.47 -1.74 2.07
CA TRP A 293 -25.09 -1.80 2.57
C TRP A 293 -24.61 -3.24 2.78
N GLU A 294 -23.36 -3.51 2.40
CA GLU A 294 -22.62 -4.74 2.70
C GLU A 294 -21.27 -4.39 3.35
N LEU A 295 -21.14 -4.60 4.66
CA LEU A 295 -19.90 -4.39 5.40
C LEU A 295 -19.34 -5.73 5.87
N LYS A 296 -18.12 -6.08 5.46
CA LYS A 296 -17.49 -7.37 5.80
C LYS A 296 -16.08 -7.18 6.33
N SER A 297 -15.77 -7.79 7.47
CA SER A 297 -14.38 -7.83 7.97
C SER A 297 -14.00 -9.18 8.55
N SER A 298 -12.93 -9.85 8.10
CA SER A 298 -12.58 -11.15 8.69
C SER A 298 -12.14 -11.02 10.16
N ASN A 299 -11.30 -10.04 10.50
CA ASN A 299 -10.74 -9.90 11.85
C ASN A 299 -11.06 -8.56 12.53
N GLY A 300 -11.44 -7.54 11.78
CA GLY A 300 -11.70 -6.21 12.31
C GLY A 300 -13.11 -6.04 12.84
N LYS A 301 -13.29 -5.05 13.73
CA LYS A 301 -14.62 -4.66 14.22
C LYS A 301 -15.38 -3.90 13.13
N ILE A 302 -16.69 -4.03 13.12
CA ILE A 302 -17.59 -3.20 12.33
C ILE A 302 -18.34 -2.29 13.31
N VAL A 303 -18.24 -0.98 13.12
CA VAL A 303 -18.91 0.02 13.95
C VAL A 303 -19.75 0.91 13.05
N VAL A 304 -21.05 0.92 13.27
CA VAL A 304 -22.02 1.70 12.49
C VAL A 304 -22.70 2.70 13.42
N GLY A 305 -22.54 3.98 13.10
CA GLY A 305 -23.26 5.10 13.71
C GLY A 305 -24.36 5.57 12.76
N LEU A 306 -25.60 5.56 13.24
CA LEU A 306 -26.79 5.90 12.47
C LEU A 306 -27.46 7.17 13.04
N PRO A 307 -28.10 8.00 12.21
CA PRO A 307 -28.95 9.09 12.69
C PRO A 307 -30.12 8.59 13.55
N ALA A 308 -30.69 9.49 14.36
CA ALA A 308 -31.83 9.17 15.24
C ALA A 308 -33.05 8.66 14.45
N VAL A 309 -33.23 9.14 13.22
CA VAL A 309 -34.23 8.66 12.28
C VAL A 309 -33.52 7.86 11.20
N THR A 310 -33.74 6.55 11.19
CA THR A 310 -33.17 5.62 10.21
C THR A 310 -34.25 4.62 9.78
N ASP A 311 -34.23 4.24 8.50
CA ASP A 311 -35.16 3.28 7.89
C ASP A 311 -34.38 2.14 7.23
N ALA A 312 -34.10 1.09 8.00
CA ALA A 312 -33.25 -0.01 7.56
C ALA A 312 -33.52 -1.32 8.32
N THR A 313 -33.37 -2.43 7.62
CA THR A 313 -33.27 -3.77 8.20
C THR A 313 -31.79 -4.14 8.30
N ILE A 314 -31.29 -4.29 9.51
CA ILE A 314 -29.88 -4.56 9.79
C ILE A 314 -29.74 -6.03 10.13
N ASN A 315 -29.02 -6.78 9.31
CA ASN A 315 -28.65 -8.18 9.56
C ASN A 315 -27.18 -8.22 9.94
N ALA A 316 -26.86 -8.79 11.11
CA ALA A 316 -25.48 -8.86 11.59
C ALA A 316 -25.10 -10.27 12.03
N ASP A 317 -23.92 -10.73 11.62
CA ASP A 317 -23.35 -12.00 12.04
C ASP A 317 -21.87 -11.87 12.45
N THR A 318 -21.48 -12.65 13.46
CA THR A 318 -20.11 -12.86 13.85
C THR A 318 -19.84 -14.26 14.37
N SER A 319 -18.65 -14.82 14.10
CA SER A 319 -18.31 -16.18 14.57
C SER A 319 -17.68 -16.22 15.97
N ASN A 320 -16.78 -15.28 16.28
CA ASN A 320 -16.03 -15.24 17.54
C ASN A 320 -16.14 -13.88 18.26
N GLY A 321 -17.04 -13.02 17.78
CA GLY A 321 -17.30 -11.70 18.34
C GLY A 321 -18.57 -11.62 19.17
N SER A 322 -19.13 -10.41 19.22
CA SER A 322 -20.46 -10.14 19.78
C SER A 322 -21.13 -8.98 19.07
N LEU A 323 -22.46 -9.02 19.00
CA LEU A 323 -23.31 -7.91 18.60
C LEU A 323 -23.49 -6.94 19.79
N LYS A 324 -23.36 -5.64 19.55
CA LYS A 324 -23.39 -4.58 20.56
C LYS A 324 -24.10 -3.33 20.05
N GLY A 325 -24.35 -2.40 20.95
CA GLY A 325 -24.88 -1.07 20.67
C GLY A 325 -26.25 -0.85 21.31
N ASN A 326 -26.91 0.25 20.94
CA ASN A 326 -28.19 0.65 21.53
C ASN A 326 -29.44 0.21 20.72
N VAL A 327 -29.26 -0.47 19.59
CA VAL A 327 -30.37 -1.07 18.82
C VAL A 327 -30.89 -2.34 19.50
N THR A 328 -32.15 -2.67 19.26
CA THR A 328 -32.77 -3.91 19.76
C THR A 328 -32.53 -5.03 18.75
N TRP A 329 -31.64 -5.96 19.10
CA TRP A 329 -31.37 -7.16 18.30
C TRP A 329 -32.42 -8.25 18.56
N ASP A 330 -33.01 -8.77 17.49
CA ASP A 330 -33.76 -10.04 17.49
C ASP A 330 -32.81 -11.16 17.05
N GLY A 331 -32.38 -12.00 18.00
CA GLY A 331 -31.36 -13.02 17.76
C GLY A 331 -30.58 -13.37 19.03
N ASP A 332 -29.36 -13.84 18.84
CA ASP A 332 -28.39 -14.09 19.90
C ASP A 332 -27.20 -13.12 19.84
N ASP A 333 -26.21 -13.31 20.71
CA ASP A 333 -25.04 -12.43 20.80
C ASP A 333 -24.14 -12.47 19.55
N SER A 334 -24.35 -13.41 18.64
CA SER A 334 -23.50 -13.69 17.48
C SER A 334 -24.22 -13.57 16.13
N ASN A 335 -25.55 -13.65 16.11
CA ASN A 335 -26.37 -13.49 14.92
C ASN A 335 -27.71 -12.83 15.30
N GLY A 336 -28.06 -11.73 14.64
CA GLY A 336 -29.30 -11.04 14.92
C GLY A 336 -29.70 -10.03 13.85
N THR A 337 -30.99 -9.71 13.86
CA THR A 337 -31.59 -8.70 12.99
C THR A 337 -32.14 -7.55 13.84
N ALA A 338 -31.95 -6.31 13.39
CA ALA A 338 -32.56 -5.12 13.98
C ALA A 338 -33.33 -4.35 12.90
N VAL A 339 -34.61 -4.09 13.12
CA VAL A 339 -35.45 -3.33 12.18
C VAL A 339 -35.65 -1.92 12.72
N LEU A 340 -35.22 -0.91 11.95
CA LEU A 340 -35.38 0.50 12.23
C LEU A 340 -36.36 1.11 11.21
N GLY A 341 -37.31 1.92 11.66
CA GLY A 341 -38.31 2.53 10.78
C GLY A 341 -39.22 1.48 10.13
N SER A 342 -39.33 1.51 8.80
CA SER A 342 -40.09 0.54 8.00
C SER A 342 -39.25 -0.62 7.45
N GLY A 343 -37.91 -0.53 7.54
CA GLY A 343 -36.98 -1.54 7.06
C GLY A 343 -36.78 -1.51 5.54
N THR A 344 -36.86 -0.33 4.89
CA THR A 344 -36.81 -0.22 3.42
C THR A 344 -35.46 -0.66 2.82
N HIS A 345 -34.35 -0.30 3.47
CA HIS A 345 -33.00 -0.62 3.01
C HIS A 345 -32.40 -1.79 3.79
N GLU A 346 -31.65 -2.66 3.10
CA GLU A 346 -30.98 -3.80 3.72
C GLU A 346 -29.53 -3.43 4.08
N VAL A 347 -29.14 -3.68 5.33
CA VAL A 347 -27.77 -3.45 5.84
C VAL A 347 -27.22 -4.77 6.37
N THR A 348 -26.23 -5.33 5.68
CA THR A 348 -25.59 -6.60 6.06
C THR A 348 -24.22 -6.35 6.66
N LEU A 349 -23.99 -6.84 7.89
CA LEU A 349 -22.76 -6.67 8.66
C LEU A 349 -22.18 -8.03 9.04
N SER A 350 -21.03 -8.43 8.51
CA SER A 350 -20.45 -9.74 8.81
C SER A 350 -18.99 -9.66 9.24
N THR A 351 -18.62 -10.34 10.33
CA THR A 351 -17.22 -10.47 10.73
C THR A 351 -16.87 -11.80 11.40
N SER A 352 -15.73 -12.41 11.10
CA SER A 352 -15.40 -13.69 11.72
C SER A 352 -14.92 -13.55 13.17
N ASN A 353 -14.06 -12.56 13.47
CA ASN A 353 -13.45 -12.41 14.79
C ASN A 353 -13.72 -11.04 15.46
N GLY A 354 -14.26 -10.08 14.73
CA GLY A 354 -14.62 -8.77 15.25
C GLY A 354 -15.97 -8.76 15.97
N SER A 355 -16.19 -7.73 16.79
CA SER A 355 -17.55 -7.38 17.25
C SER A 355 -18.22 -6.48 16.20
N VAL A 356 -19.54 -6.59 16.10
CA VAL A 356 -20.38 -5.63 15.38
C VAL A 356 -21.01 -4.70 16.41
N THR A 357 -20.99 -3.40 16.17
CA THR A 357 -21.60 -2.39 17.05
C THR A 357 -22.44 -1.45 16.21
N VAL A 358 -23.72 -1.31 16.55
CA VAL A 358 -24.65 -0.42 15.85
C VAL A 358 -25.29 0.51 16.88
N ASP A 359 -25.04 1.81 16.73
CA ASP A 359 -25.59 2.84 17.60
C ASP A 359 -26.38 3.86 16.80
N THR A 360 -27.59 4.19 17.23
CA THR A 360 -28.35 5.34 16.74
C THR A 360 -28.08 6.57 17.60
N ALA A 361 -28.04 7.76 17.00
CA ALA A 361 -28.07 9.01 17.74
C ALA A 361 -29.34 9.09 18.61
N GLN A 362 -29.22 9.69 19.79
CA GLN A 362 -30.31 9.86 20.77
C GLN A 362 -31.18 11.07 20.46
#